data_AF-F4PPC1-F1
#
_entry.id   AF-F4PPC1-F1
#
_cell.length_a   1.000
_cell.length_b   1.000
_cell.length_c   1.000
_cell.angle_alpha   90.00
_cell.angle_beta   90.00
_cell.angle_gamma   90.00
#
_symmetry.space_group_name_H-M   'P 1'
#
loop_
_entity.id
_entity.type
_entity.pdbx_description
1 polymer ?
#
loop_
_entity_poly.entity_id
_entity_poly.type
_entity_poly.pdbx_seq_one_letter_code
_entity_poly.pdbx_strand_id
1 'polypeptide(L)'
;MYNSSNSNIDGRLGLAIHRVFSNKLVLRLIFHHAKEIHIDLQDVSYDSLHMLDREMMELFFQQARISGFKVPINFLKRCYECALINNDVEMLLLALDKHVALYVDASTTEITYNARTMKKAANNLEILEVVHDNLKFKAGTGWEEIAKSAAQWDNVEVIKFMAARRTVGLSEDVYNFAAGAADNRCEVLQYLFDNPPHLPSATGRASFLAYTIAAGARNLNAIKLLYSMRGVTSISGNDRNYCTSSALGAALSAGYAEIAEYLLEHVECVDDYGKPKGSLHAIKHACSNGHLSIVHFLMETLAKNPQELARRAHIIRDAIFQAAINNHLDVVKYFTDRNFPCWPSTLESVVERGHLDMVEHFVEHGQSYFNSDNLLGGLEMSILSGQLDITKLLLIQLDNKDLSTSKTTTWCQLMGSLLTQAFTNYHSQTIILYISHFESIVKQNTYTYSKFRTDAFEYGLIPVIHFFTNKHNPKINENQNQNQNNNNNNNNNNNNNSSNPTTMYEGILNFGSLFNENSVVRRIVEKNRKYWKK
;
A
#
# COMPACT_ATOMS: atom_id res chain seq x y z
N MET A 1 41.52 -30.42 19.37
CA MET A 1 41.46 -31.53 20.34
C MET A 1 40.04 -31.75 20.80
N TYR A 2 39.30 -32.68 20.18
CA TYR A 2 38.33 -33.51 20.91
C TYR A 2 38.07 -34.79 20.10
N ASN A 3 38.13 -35.94 20.77
CA ASN A 3 37.82 -37.25 20.23
C ASN A 3 36.30 -37.47 20.43
N SER A 4 35.58 -37.75 19.34
CA SER A 4 34.12 -37.87 19.27
C SER A 4 33.63 -39.20 19.85
N SER A 5 33.61 -39.34 21.18
CA SER A 5 33.06 -40.56 21.81
C SER A 5 32.25 -40.33 23.09
N ASN A 6 31.75 -39.13 23.36
CA ASN A 6 30.79 -38.94 24.46
C ASN A 6 29.65 -37.99 24.09
N SER A 7 28.51 -38.61 23.80
CA SER A 7 27.18 -38.00 23.72
C SER A 7 26.74 -37.52 25.11
N ASN A 8 27.03 -36.26 25.43
CA ASN A 8 26.24 -35.40 26.32
C ASN A 8 27.01 -34.09 26.49
N ILE A 9 26.83 -33.18 25.53
CA ILE A 9 27.40 -31.83 25.64
C ILE A 9 26.31 -30.89 26.13
N ASP A 10 26.60 -30.28 27.26
CA ASP A 10 25.85 -29.23 27.94
C ASP A 10 25.43 -28.13 26.95
N GLY A 11 24.15 -27.77 26.90
CA GLY A 11 23.55 -26.97 25.83
C GLY A 11 24.22 -25.60 25.60
N ARG A 12 24.93 -25.07 26.58
CA ARG A 12 25.70 -23.81 26.47
C ARG A 12 27.01 -23.95 25.70
N LEU A 13 27.68 -25.11 25.78
CA LEU A 13 28.92 -25.37 25.06
C LEU A 13 28.65 -25.68 23.59
N GLY A 14 27.56 -26.41 23.29
CA GLY A 14 27.07 -26.60 21.92
C GLY A 14 26.70 -25.27 21.23
N LEU A 15 26.06 -24.34 21.97
CA LEU A 15 25.76 -22.99 21.48
C LEU A 15 27.01 -22.12 21.28
N ALA A 16 28.02 -22.24 22.15
CA ALA A 16 29.29 -21.52 21.98
C ALA A 16 30.05 -22.02 20.76
N ILE A 17 30.11 -23.33 20.55
CA ILE A 17 30.72 -23.96 19.37
C ILE A 17 29.96 -23.55 18.09
N HIS A 18 28.63 -23.59 18.10
CA HIS A 18 27.81 -23.13 16.97
C HIS A 18 28.04 -21.64 16.62
N ARG A 19 28.16 -20.76 17.63
CA ARG A 19 28.50 -19.34 17.44
C ARG A 19 29.91 -19.11 16.90
N VAL A 20 30.88 -19.94 17.30
CA VAL A 20 32.26 -19.90 16.79
C VAL A 20 32.31 -20.30 15.32
N PHE A 21 31.56 -21.35 14.93
CA PHE A 21 31.44 -21.76 13.54
C PHE A 21 30.60 -20.78 12.69
N SER A 22 29.73 -19.97 13.28
CA SER A 22 28.91 -18.96 12.58
C SER A 22 29.67 -17.69 12.18
N ASN A 23 31.00 -17.63 12.35
CA ASN A 23 31.83 -16.49 11.97
C ASN A 23 32.72 -16.82 10.76
N LYS A 24 32.57 -16.07 9.67
CA LYS A 24 33.31 -16.26 8.41
C LYS A 24 34.83 -16.30 8.59
N LEU A 25 35.36 -15.44 9.46
CA LEU A 25 36.80 -15.29 9.67
C LEU A 25 37.35 -16.48 10.48
N VAL A 26 36.55 -16.98 11.42
CA VAL A 26 36.87 -18.20 12.18
C VAL A 26 36.82 -19.43 11.27
N LEU A 27 35.82 -19.54 10.40
CA LEU A 27 35.75 -20.61 9.41
C LEU A 27 36.97 -20.60 8.48
N ARG A 28 37.37 -19.42 7.97
CA ARG A 28 38.59 -19.26 7.16
C ARG A 28 39.83 -19.76 7.90
N LEU A 29 40.01 -19.37 9.17
CA LEU A 29 41.13 -19.85 10.00
C LEU A 29 41.09 -21.36 10.21
N ILE A 30 39.91 -21.93 10.43
CA ILE A 30 39.73 -23.38 10.61
C ILE A 30 40.11 -24.13 9.33
N PHE A 31 39.66 -23.67 8.15
CA PHE A 31 40.05 -24.30 6.88
C PHE A 31 41.54 -24.14 6.58
N HIS A 32 42.14 -23.00 6.93
CA HIS A 32 43.57 -22.74 6.72
C HIS A 32 44.48 -23.57 7.64
N HIS A 33 44.04 -23.87 8.87
CA HIS A 33 44.81 -24.64 9.85
C HIS A 33 44.28 -26.07 10.07
N ALA A 34 43.37 -26.56 9.22
CA ALA A 34 42.76 -27.89 9.37
C ALA A 34 43.79 -29.02 9.49
N LYS A 35 44.94 -28.88 8.80
CA LYS A 35 46.08 -29.82 8.84
C LYS A 35 46.77 -29.89 10.20
N GLU A 36 46.76 -28.80 10.97
CA GLU A 36 47.45 -28.68 12.26
C GLU A 36 46.52 -29.03 13.43
N ILE A 37 45.19 -28.89 13.26
CA ILE A 37 44.22 -28.95 14.37
C ILE A 37 43.49 -30.31 14.46
N HIS A 38 43.66 -31.23 13.49
CA HIS A 38 42.98 -32.53 13.44
C HIS A 38 41.47 -32.41 13.72
N ILE A 39 40.81 -31.45 13.08
CA ILE A 39 39.35 -31.26 13.22
C ILE A 39 38.66 -32.26 12.31
N ASP A 40 37.78 -33.09 12.88
CA ASP A 40 36.84 -33.87 12.09
C ASP A 40 35.79 -32.90 11.53
N LEU A 41 35.88 -32.60 10.24
CA LEU A 41 35.05 -31.59 9.57
C LEU A 41 33.56 -31.99 9.52
N GLN A 42 33.21 -33.17 10.01
CA GLN A 42 31.83 -33.58 10.32
C GLN A 42 31.18 -32.72 11.42
N ASP A 43 31.98 -32.06 12.27
CA ASP A 43 31.50 -31.24 13.38
C ASP A 43 31.23 -29.76 13.01
N VAL A 44 31.55 -29.34 11.77
CA VAL A 44 31.23 -27.98 11.31
C VAL A 44 29.72 -27.85 11.17
N SER A 45 29.11 -26.95 11.95
CA SER A 45 27.67 -26.72 11.92
C SER A 45 27.19 -26.40 10.50
N TYR A 46 26.24 -27.20 10.00
CA TYR A 46 25.64 -27.05 8.68
C TYR A 46 25.02 -25.67 8.45
N ASP A 47 24.58 -24.99 9.52
CA ASP A 47 24.04 -23.64 9.46
C ASP A 47 25.08 -22.60 9.04
N SER A 48 26.37 -22.85 9.28
CA SER A 48 27.46 -21.90 9.01
C SER A 48 27.98 -21.95 7.58
N LEU A 49 27.58 -22.97 6.81
CA LEU A 49 28.08 -23.24 5.45
C LEU A 49 27.52 -22.26 4.39
N HIS A 50 26.53 -21.42 4.72
CA HIS A 50 26.10 -20.33 3.82
C HIS A 50 27.15 -19.22 3.66
N MET A 51 28.17 -19.20 4.53
CA MET A 51 29.25 -18.22 4.50
C MET A 51 30.45 -18.67 3.65
N LEU A 52 30.39 -19.87 3.07
CA LEU A 52 31.45 -20.41 2.22
C LEU A 52 31.69 -19.48 1.02
N ASP A 53 32.95 -19.16 0.80
CA ASP A 53 33.44 -18.55 -0.42
C ASP A 53 34.39 -19.53 -1.12
N ARG A 54 34.76 -19.19 -2.35
CA ARG A 54 35.59 -20.02 -3.20
C ARG A 54 36.91 -20.42 -2.52
N GLU A 55 37.60 -19.47 -1.89
CA GLU A 55 38.88 -19.70 -1.21
C GLU A 55 38.75 -20.73 -0.08
N MET A 56 37.71 -20.62 0.75
CA MET A 56 37.43 -21.62 1.79
C MET A 56 37.17 -23.02 1.22
N MET A 57 36.46 -23.11 0.09
CA MET A 57 36.24 -24.41 -0.56
C MET A 57 37.52 -24.98 -1.16
N GLU A 58 38.36 -24.16 -1.79
CA GLU A 58 39.64 -24.59 -2.35
C GLU A 58 40.52 -25.20 -1.26
N LEU A 59 40.65 -24.52 -0.12
CA LEU A 59 41.39 -25.03 1.04
C LEU A 59 40.80 -26.35 1.57
N PHE A 60 39.48 -26.42 1.70
CA PHE A 60 38.81 -27.63 2.16
C PHE A 60 39.04 -28.82 1.23
N PHE A 61 38.83 -28.64 -0.08
CA PHE A 61 39.00 -29.71 -1.06
C PHE A 61 40.47 -30.10 -1.24
N GLN A 62 41.40 -29.16 -1.15
CA GLN A 62 42.84 -29.44 -1.12
C GLN A 62 43.19 -30.32 0.09
N GLN A 63 42.67 -29.99 1.27
CA GLN A 63 42.89 -30.77 2.47
C GLN A 63 42.25 -32.16 2.37
N ALA A 64 41.04 -32.27 1.83
CA ALA A 64 40.38 -33.55 1.57
C ALA A 64 41.23 -34.47 0.68
N ARG A 65 41.86 -33.92 -0.37
CA ARG A 65 42.79 -34.67 -1.25
C ARG A 65 44.03 -35.15 -0.51
N ILE A 66 44.63 -34.30 0.33
CA ILE A 66 45.86 -34.63 1.07
C ILE A 66 45.58 -35.68 2.16
N SER A 67 44.49 -35.51 2.91
CA SER A 67 44.13 -36.37 4.03
C SER A 67 43.38 -37.64 3.61
N GLY A 68 42.86 -37.71 2.38
CA GLY A 68 42.12 -38.85 1.87
C GLY A 68 40.77 -39.08 2.56
N PHE A 69 40.24 -38.10 3.31
CA PHE A 69 38.93 -38.22 3.96
C PHE A 69 37.79 -37.96 2.96
N LYS A 70 36.66 -38.66 3.17
CA LYS A 70 35.50 -38.58 2.28
C LYS A 70 34.67 -37.35 2.63
N VAL A 71 34.33 -36.55 1.62
CA VAL A 71 33.48 -35.38 1.83
C VAL A 71 32.02 -35.80 2.01
N PRO A 72 31.32 -35.35 3.07
CA PRO A 72 29.92 -35.68 3.27
C PRO A 72 29.02 -35.15 2.16
N ILE A 73 28.02 -35.95 1.76
CA ILE A 73 27.04 -35.58 0.73
C ILE A 73 26.30 -34.26 1.02
N ASN A 74 25.99 -33.99 2.28
CA ASN A 74 25.31 -32.76 2.70
C ASN A 74 26.20 -31.52 2.54
N PHE A 75 27.51 -31.69 2.69
CA PHE A 75 28.48 -30.61 2.44
C PHE A 75 28.53 -30.29 0.94
N LEU A 76 28.65 -31.30 0.08
CA LEU A 76 28.64 -31.11 -1.38
C LEU A 76 27.34 -30.44 -1.87
N LYS A 77 26.17 -30.87 -1.37
CA LYS A 77 24.89 -30.21 -1.66
C LYS A 77 24.93 -28.72 -1.36
N ARG A 78 25.50 -28.34 -0.21
CA ARG A 78 25.61 -26.94 0.20
C ARG A 78 26.64 -26.14 -0.61
N CYS A 79 27.73 -26.78 -1.03
CA CYS A 79 28.71 -26.20 -1.95
C CYS A 79 28.03 -25.82 -3.28
N TYR A 80 27.25 -26.74 -3.84
CA TYR A 80 26.47 -26.48 -5.05
C TYR A 80 25.43 -25.37 -4.84
N GLU A 81 24.70 -25.37 -3.72
CA GLU A 81 23.77 -24.29 -3.40
C GLU A 81 24.48 -22.93 -3.30
N CYS A 82 25.64 -22.86 -2.66
CA CYS A 82 26.41 -21.61 -2.55
C CYS A 82 26.91 -21.14 -3.91
N ALA A 83 27.43 -22.05 -4.75
CA ALA A 83 27.86 -21.74 -6.10
C ALA A 83 26.70 -21.20 -6.95
N LEU A 84 25.51 -21.82 -6.88
CA LEU A 84 24.29 -21.36 -7.56
C LEU A 84 23.81 -20.00 -7.03
N ILE A 85 23.85 -19.78 -5.71
CA ILE A 85 23.44 -18.52 -5.08
C ILE A 85 24.37 -17.36 -5.47
N ASN A 86 25.67 -17.63 -5.52
CA ASN A 86 26.71 -16.65 -5.82
C ASN A 86 27.00 -16.51 -7.30
N ASN A 87 26.38 -17.36 -8.14
CA ASN A 87 26.61 -17.41 -9.57
C ASN A 87 28.09 -17.69 -9.94
N ASP A 88 28.74 -18.55 -9.15
CA ASP A 88 30.18 -18.83 -9.24
C ASP A 88 30.43 -20.20 -9.90
N VAL A 89 30.78 -20.17 -11.18
CA VAL A 89 31.04 -21.36 -12.01
C VAL A 89 32.27 -22.12 -11.51
N GLU A 90 33.32 -21.43 -11.11
CA GLU A 90 34.57 -22.06 -10.67
C GLU A 90 34.39 -22.77 -9.32
N MET A 91 33.63 -22.16 -8.41
CA MET A 91 33.20 -22.80 -7.16
C MET A 91 32.36 -24.06 -7.42
N LEU A 92 31.50 -24.05 -8.44
CA LEU A 92 30.72 -25.21 -8.85
C LEU A 92 31.62 -26.33 -9.42
N LEU A 93 32.53 -25.98 -10.34
CA LEU A 93 33.47 -26.93 -10.95
C LEU A 93 34.38 -27.58 -9.90
N LEU A 94 34.82 -26.80 -8.90
CA LEU A 94 35.60 -27.30 -7.78
C LEU A 94 34.83 -28.34 -6.95
N ALA A 95 33.54 -28.11 -6.71
CA ALA A 95 32.67 -29.04 -6.02
C ALA A 95 32.35 -30.31 -6.85
N LEU A 96 32.39 -30.20 -8.18
CA LEU A 96 32.19 -31.30 -9.13
C LEU A 96 33.45 -32.14 -9.37
N ASP A 97 34.62 -31.71 -8.87
CA ASP A 97 35.87 -32.41 -9.10
C ASP A 97 35.84 -33.84 -8.53
N LYS A 98 35.85 -34.82 -9.45
CA LYS A 98 35.77 -36.26 -9.20
C LYS A 98 36.90 -36.78 -8.32
N HIS A 99 38.01 -36.06 -8.18
CA HIS A 99 39.12 -36.45 -7.29
C HIS A 99 38.77 -36.41 -5.80
N VAL A 100 37.63 -35.83 -5.43
CA VAL A 100 37.17 -35.73 -4.03
C VAL A 100 36.08 -36.78 -3.71
N ALA A 101 35.46 -37.39 -4.73
CA ALA A 101 34.28 -38.23 -4.59
C ALA A 101 34.58 -39.73 -4.76
N LEU A 102 35.14 -40.39 -3.74
CA LEU A 102 35.25 -41.87 -3.73
C LEU A 102 33.99 -42.58 -3.21
N TYR A 103 32.99 -41.85 -2.70
CA TYR A 103 31.75 -42.42 -2.13
C TYR A 103 30.47 -41.93 -2.77
N VAL A 104 30.57 -41.16 -3.85
CA VAL A 104 29.39 -40.73 -4.59
C VAL A 104 29.44 -41.44 -5.92
N ASP A 105 28.66 -42.52 -6.01
CA ASP A 105 28.09 -42.87 -7.29
C ASP A 105 27.25 -41.65 -7.72
N ALA A 106 27.86 -40.73 -8.48
CA ALA A 106 27.23 -39.52 -9.00
C ALA A 106 25.93 -39.82 -9.77
N SER A 107 25.70 -41.10 -10.07
CA SER A 107 24.47 -41.62 -10.65
C SER A 107 23.26 -41.68 -9.70
N THR A 108 23.43 -41.50 -8.37
CA THR A 108 22.38 -41.76 -7.35
C THR A 108 21.96 -40.55 -6.50
N THR A 109 22.63 -39.41 -6.62
CA THR A 109 22.32 -38.24 -5.79
C THR A 109 21.25 -37.37 -6.43
N GLU A 110 19.98 -37.71 -6.15
CA GLU A 110 18.87 -36.78 -6.36
C GLU A 110 19.07 -35.54 -5.48
N ILE A 111 19.52 -34.43 -6.06
CA ILE A 111 19.59 -33.15 -5.36
C ILE A 111 18.30 -32.38 -5.63
N THR A 112 17.41 -32.36 -4.64
CA THR A 112 16.27 -31.44 -4.59
C THR A 112 16.77 -30.07 -4.18
N TYR A 113 17.11 -29.22 -5.14
CA TYR A 113 17.34 -27.81 -4.87
C TYR A 113 16.02 -27.12 -4.54
N ASN A 114 16.05 -26.18 -3.59
CA ASN A 114 14.91 -25.30 -3.36
C ASN A 114 14.74 -24.35 -4.56
N ALA A 115 13.48 -24.06 -4.92
CA ALA A 115 13.13 -23.14 -6.02
C ALA A 115 13.83 -21.77 -5.93
N ARG A 116 14.02 -21.27 -4.70
CA ARG A 116 14.62 -19.96 -4.42
C ARG A 116 16.09 -19.86 -4.85
N THR A 117 16.84 -20.96 -4.74
CA THR A 117 18.26 -21.04 -5.12
C THR A 117 18.38 -21.14 -6.63
N MET A 118 17.55 -21.97 -7.26
CA MET A 118 17.55 -22.17 -8.71
C MET A 118 17.15 -20.89 -9.46
N LYS A 119 16.24 -20.09 -8.91
CA LYS A 119 15.90 -18.76 -9.45
C LYS A 119 17.12 -17.88 -9.68
N LYS A 120 18.10 -17.86 -8.76
CA LYS A 120 19.30 -17.01 -8.88
C LYS A 120 20.21 -17.41 -10.04
N ALA A 121 20.26 -18.69 -10.37
CA ALA A 121 21.05 -19.21 -11.47
C ALA A 121 20.42 -18.96 -12.86
N ALA A 122 19.15 -18.53 -12.93
CA ALA A 122 18.43 -18.37 -14.19
C ALA A 122 18.95 -17.26 -15.11
N ASN A 123 19.95 -16.48 -14.68
CA ASN A 123 20.60 -15.46 -15.50
C ASN A 123 22.02 -15.83 -15.96
N ASN A 124 22.49 -17.04 -15.67
CA ASN A 124 23.81 -17.51 -16.08
C ASN A 124 23.67 -18.80 -16.85
N LEU A 125 23.93 -18.74 -18.16
CA LEU A 125 23.87 -19.92 -19.01
C LEU A 125 24.98 -20.91 -18.66
N GLU A 126 26.20 -20.44 -18.41
CA GLU A 126 27.37 -21.28 -18.17
C GLU A 126 27.19 -22.15 -16.93
N ILE A 127 26.68 -21.58 -15.82
CA ILE A 127 26.41 -22.37 -14.61
C ILE A 127 25.32 -23.43 -14.88
N LEU A 128 24.30 -23.11 -15.69
CA LEU A 128 23.22 -24.03 -16.03
C LEU A 128 23.67 -25.15 -16.96
N GLU A 129 24.59 -24.90 -17.88
CA GLU A 129 25.23 -25.91 -18.73
C GLU A 129 26.03 -26.90 -17.89
N VAL A 130 26.92 -26.39 -17.02
CA VAL A 130 27.73 -27.22 -16.12
C VAL A 130 26.83 -28.08 -15.22
N VAL A 131 25.78 -27.47 -14.66
CA VAL A 131 24.78 -28.14 -13.84
C VAL A 131 24.07 -29.24 -14.62
N HIS A 132 23.61 -28.96 -15.85
CA HIS A 132 22.90 -29.93 -16.68
C HIS A 132 23.77 -31.13 -17.07
N ASP A 133 25.04 -30.90 -17.40
CA ASP A 133 25.95 -31.93 -17.90
C ASP A 133 26.50 -32.84 -16.80
N ASN A 134 26.55 -32.34 -15.55
CA ASN A 134 27.24 -33.05 -14.46
C ASN A 134 26.32 -33.52 -13.32
N LEU A 135 25.10 -32.98 -13.18
CA LEU A 135 24.20 -33.32 -12.07
C LEU A 135 22.94 -34.05 -12.56
N LYS A 136 22.61 -35.18 -11.92
CA LYS A 136 21.34 -35.87 -12.15
C LYS A 136 20.23 -35.24 -11.31
N PHE A 137 19.21 -34.73 -11.98
CA PHE A 137 18.06 -34.10 -11.34
C PHE A 137 16.93 -35.09 -11.09
N LYS A 138 16.34 -35.05 -9.89
CA LYS A 138 14.99 -35.58 -9.69
C LYS A 138 14.03 -34.77 -10.57
N ALA A 139 13.15 -35.45 -11.27
CA ALA A 139 12.10 -34.79 -12.04
C ALA A 139 11.25 -33.90 -11.12
N GLY A 140 11.04 -32.63 -11.49
CA GLY A 140 9.81 -31.92 -11.11
C GLY A 140 9.87 -30.61 -10.32
N THR A 141 11.00 -29.97 -9.94
CA THR A 141 10.88 -28.70 -9.16
C THR A 141 11.86 -27.57 -9.45
N GLY A 142 13.08 -27.82 -9.95
CA GLY A 142 14.08 -26.74 -10.11
C GLY A 142 14.07 -26.04 -11.47
N TRP A 143 13.92 -26.80 -12.56
CA TRP A 143 14.07 -26.30 -13.93
C TRP A 143 12.88 -25.47 -14.42
N GLU A 144 11.68 -25.78 -13.95
CA GLU A 144 10.50 -24.96 -14.24
C GLU A 144 10.65 -23.54 -13.67
N GLU A 145 11.16 -23.42 -12.45
CA GLU A 145 11.43 -22.11 -11.81
C GLU A 145 12.55 -21.34 -12.49
N ILE A 146 13.56 -22.04 -13.04
CA ILE A 146 14.57 -21.43 -13.91
C ILE A 146 13.92 -20.88 -15.17
N ALA A 147 13.08 -21.66 -15.86
CA ALA A 147 12.40 -21.22 -17.07
C ALA A 147 11.50 -19.99 -16.80
N LYS A 148 10.70 -20.02 -15.72
CA LYS A 148 9.85 -18.90 -15.29
C LYS A 148 10.69 -17.64 -14.98
N SER A 149 11.81 -17.80 -14.29
CA SER A 149 12.69 -16.68 -13.93
C SER A 149 13.44 -16.11 -15.13
N ALA A 150 13.98 -16.98 -15.99
CA ALA A 150 14.62 -16.59 -17.24
C ALA A 150 13.64 -15.85 -18.16
N ALA A 151 12.39 -16.32 -18.26
CA ALA A 151 11.33 -15.64 -18.99
C ALA A 151 11.00 -14.26 -18.41
N GLN A 152 10.86 -14.14 -17.08
CA GLN A 152 10.64 -12.85 -16.42
C GLN A 152 11.79 -11.85 -16.64
N TRP A 153 13.02 -12.35 -16.75
CA TRP A 153 14.21 -11.54 -17.01
C TRP A 153 14.48 -11.31 -18.49
N ASP A 154 13.66 -11.88 -19.36
CA ASP A 154 13.82 -11.89 -20.82
C ASP A 154 15.17 -12.46 -21.28
N ASN A 155 15.68 -13.49 -20.58
CA ASN A 155 16.90 -14.18 -20.95
C ASN A 155 16.61 -15.30 -21.96
N VAL A 156 16.64 -14.92 -23.24
CA VAL A 156 16.41 -15.84 -24.38
C VAL A 156 17.41 -16.99 -24.44
N GLU A 157 18.68 -16.76 -24.09
CA GLU A 157 19.72 -17.78 -24.24
C GLU A 157 19.50 -18.97 -23.31
N VAL A 158 19.06 -18.73 -22.08
CA VAL A 158 18.66 -19.81 -21.16
C VAL A 158 17.44 -20.57 -21.70
N ILE A 159 16.45 -19.88 -22.28
CA ILE A 159 15.26 -20.51 -22.86
C ILE A 159 15.62 -21.33 -24.12
N LYS A 160 16.52 -20.85 -24.97
CA LYS A 160 17.06 -21.60 -26.12
C LYS A 160 17.78 -22.86 -25.67
N PHE A 161 18.67 -22.74 -24.68
CA PHE A 161 19.37 -23.88 -24.09
C PHE A 161 18.41 -24.94 -23.56
N MET A 162 17.39 -24.51 -22.81
CA MET A 162 16.36 -25.41 -22.31
C MET A 162 15.57 -26.04 -23.47
N ALA A 163 15.09 -25.25 -24.44
CA ALA A 163 14.35 -25.80 -25.58
C ALA A 163 15.15 -26.86 -26.37
N ALA A 164 16.46 -26.66 -26.55
CA ALA A 164 17.32 -27.56 -27.30
C ALA A 164 17.73 -28.84 -26.54
N ARG A 165 18.03 -28.71 -25.23
CA ARG A 165 18.65 -29.79 -24.44
C ARG A 165 17.75 -30.36 -23.34
N ARG A 166 16.66 -29.65 -22.98
CA ARG A 166 15.78 -30.00 -21.87
C ARG A 166 14.37 -29.41 -22.00
N THR A 167 13.44 -30.15 -22.59
CA THR A 167 12.03 -29.72 -22.66
C THR A 167 11.30 -29.79 -21.31
N VAL A 168 11.83 -30.55 -20.33
CA VAL A 168 11.26 -30.68 -18.97
C VAL A 168 11.42 -29.37 -18.19
N GLY A 169 10.32 -28.65 -17.98
CA GLY A 169 10.25 -27.37 -17.26
C GLY A 169 9.76 -26.20 -18.10
N LEU A 170 9.70 -26.34 -19.44
CA LEU A 170 8.99 -25.40 -20.30
C LEU A 170 7.49 -25.70 -20.17
N SER A 171 6.75 -24.79 -19.55
CA SER A 171 5.30 -24.90 -19.30
C SER A 171 4.56 -23.67 -19.84
N GLU A 172 3.22 -23.71 -19.83
CA GLU A 172 2.38 -22.57 -20.21
C GLU A 172 2.71 -21.31 -19.39
N ASP A 173 3.07 -21.48 -18.12
CA ASP A 173 3.47 -20.38 -17.25
C ASP A 173 4.66 -19.58 -17.81
N VAL A 174 5.58 -20.21 -18.54
CA VAL A 174 6.75 -19.51 -19.12
C VAL A 174 6.30 -18.40 -20.07
N TYR A 175 5.20 -18.58 -20.81
CA TYR A 175 4.61 -17.52 -21.64
C TYR A 175 4.08 -16.36 -20.79
N ASN A 176 3.41 -16.67 -19.67
CA ASN A 176 2.87 -15.68 -18.75
C ASN A 176 3.98 -14.84 -18.11
N PHE A 177 5.07 -15.49 -17.67
CA PHE A 177 6.24 -14.80 -17.12
C PHE A 177 6.98 -13.98 -18.18
N ALA A 178 7.10 -14.48 -19.42
CA ALA A 178 7.69 -13.75 -20.53
C ALA A 178 6.88 -12.50 -20.90
N ALA A 179 5.54 -12.59 -20.87
CA ALA A 179 4.66 -11.45 -21.08
C ALA A 179 4.83 -10.37 -19.98
N GLY A 180 5.20 -10.79 -18.77
CA GLY A 180 5.48 -9.93 -17.63
C GLY A 180 6.93 -9.45 -17.53
N ALA A 181 7.74 -9.65 -18.55
CA ALA A 181 9.11 -9.17 -18.57
C ALA A 181 9.14 -7.64 -18.42
N ALA A 182 10.08 -7.17 -17.59
CA ALA A 182 10.26 -5.76 -17.30
C ALA A 182 10.85 -4.99 -18.50
N ASP A 183 10.77 -3.67 -18.43
CA ASP A 183 11.37 -2.74 -19.41
C ASP A 183 10.85 -2.90 -20.85
N ASN A 184 9.60 -3.37 -20.98
CA ASN A 184 8.94 -3.56 -22.28
C ASN A 184 9.69 -4.53 -23.22
N ARG A 185 10.47 -5.45 -22.63
CA ARG A 185 11.21 -6.49 -23.34
C ARG A 185 10.33 -7.71 -23.58
N CYS A 186 10.46 -8.38 -24.72
CA CYS A 186 9.63 -9.53 -25.06
C CYS A 186 10.34 -10.52 -25.97
N GLU A 187 11.67 -10.58 -25.92
CA GLU A 187 12.49 -11.45 -26.75
C GLU A 187 12.22 -12.92 -26.48
N VAL A 188 12.05 -13.31 -25.21
CA VAL A 188 11.66 -14.68 -24.82
C VAL A 188 10.27 -14.98 -25.36
N LEU A 189 9.33 -14.05 -25.22
CA LEU A 189 7.97 -14.24 -25.72
C LEU A 189 7.95 -14.41 -27.25
N GLN A 190 8.77 -13.61 -27.96
CA GLN A 190 8.96 -13.71 -29.41
C GLN A 190 9.60 -15.05 -29.79
N TYR A 191 10.68 -15.47 -29.10
CA TYR A 191 11.35 -16.74 -29.37
C TYR A 191 10.42 -17.94 -29.14
N LEU A 192 9.70 -17.96 -28.02
CA LEU A 192 8.71 -19.01 -27.71
C LEU A 192 7.59 -19.03 -28.74
N PHE A 193 7.25 -17.86 -29.29
CA PHE A 193 6.28 -17.75 -30.36
C PHE A 193 6.81 -18.32 -31.69
N ASP A 194 8.01 -17.94 -32.11
CA ASP A 194 8.63 -18.40 -33.35
C ASP A 194 9.00 -19.89 -33.31
N ASN A 195 9.28 -20.41 -32.11
CA ASN A 195 9.72 -21.78 -31.85
C ASN A 195 8.87 -22.42 -30.74
N PRO A 196 7.57 -22.70 -31.00
CA PRO A 196 6.68 -23.24 -29.99
C PRO A 196 7.22 -24.60 -29.52
N PRO A 197 7.58 -24.77 -28.24
CA PRO A 197 8.07 -26.05 -27.74
C PRO A 197 7.01 -27.12 -27.97
N HIS A 198 7.45 -28.35 -28.29
CA HIS A 198 6.58 -29.53 -28.37
C HIS A 198 6.05 -29.86 -26.97
N LEU A 199 5.02 -29.12 -26.54
CA LEU A 199 4.35 -29.33 -25.27
C LEU A 199 3.36 -30.49 -25.41
N PRO A 200 3.24 -31.39 -24.42
CA PRO A 200 2.38 -32.58 -24.48
C PRO A 200 0.87 -32.31 -24.63
N SER A 201 0.44 -31.05 -24.71
CA SER A 201 -0.96 -30.64 -24.73
C SER A 201 -1.13 -29.42 -25.64
N ALA A 202 -2.30 -29.31 -26.27
CA ALA A 202 -2.74 -28.15 -27.07
C ALA A 202 -2.79 -26.81 -26.29
N THR A 203 -2.40 -26.82 -25.01
CA THR A 203 -2.25 -25.68 -24.09
C THR A 203 -0.90 -24.95 -24.21
N GLY A 204 -0.06 -25.29 -25.19
CA GLY A 204 1.21 -24.61 -25.47
C GLY A 204 1.09 -23.20 -26.06
N ARG A 205 0.15 -22.39 -25.57
CA ARG A 205 -0.14 -21.05 -26.07
C ARG A 205 -0.15 -20.07 -24.91
N ALA A 206 0.18 -18.80 -25.17
CA ALA A 206 0.07 -17.76 -24.17
C ALA A 206 -1.35 -17.77 -23.58
N SER A 207 -1.43 -17.96 -22.26
CA SER A 207 -2.71 -18.06 -21.57
C SER A 207 -3.44 -16.71 -21.58
N PHE A 208 -4.74 -16.73 -21.27
CA PHE A 208 -5.54 -15.52 -21.02
C PHE A 208 -4.87 -14.54 -20.05
N LEU A 209 -4.08 -15.05 -19.11
CA LEU A 209 -3.39 -14.29 -18.09
C LEU A 209 -2.22 -13.47 -18.66
N ALA A 210 -1.62 -13.88 -19.78
CA ALA A 210 -0.48 -13.20 -20.39
C ALA A 210 -0.79 -11.74 -20.78
N TYR A 211 -2.00 -11.48 -21.31
CA TYR A 211 -2.44 -10.12 -21.64
C TYR A 211 -2.57 -9.23 -20.39
N THR A 212 -3.14 -9.79 -19.32
CA THR A 212 -3.32 -9.06 -18.06
C THR A 212 -1.98 -8.79 -17.38
N ILE A 213 -1.07 -9.77 -17.40
CA ILE A 213 0.29 -9.62 -16.89
C ILE A 213 1.07 -8.59 -17.71
N ALA A 214 1.04 -8.67 -19.04
CA ALA A 214 1.74 -7.69 -19.89
C ALA A 214 1.22 -6.27 -19.68
N ALA A 215 -0.10 -6.11 -19.52
CA ALA A 215 -0.70 -4.83 -19.17
C ALA A 215 -0.23 -4.34 -17.80
N GLY A 216 -0.27 -5.19 -16.76
CA GLY A 216 0.22 -4.83 -15.42
C GLY A 216 1.72 -4.55 -15.35
N ALA A 217 2.53 -5.16 -16.23
CA ALA A 217 3.97 -4.98 -16.32
C ALA A 217 4.41 -3.80 -17.21
N ARG A 218 3.46 -3.04 -17.78
CA ARG A 218 3.72 -1.97 -18.76
C ARG A 218 4.46 -2.47 -20.02
N ASN A 219 4.16 -3.69 -20.47
CA ASN A 219 4.81 -4.31 -21.62
C ASN A 219 3.94 -4.22 -22.89
N LEU A 220 3.95 -3.04 -23.52
CA LEU A 220 3.23 -2.78 -24.78
C LEU A 220 3.71 -3.68 -25.93
N ASN A 221 5.00 -4.00 -25.99
CA ASN A 221 5.56 -4.88 -27.02
C ASN A 221 4.99 -6.29 -26.91
N ALA A 222 4.93 -6.84 -25.69
CA ALA A 222 4.25 -8.11 -25.43
C ALA A 222 2.77 -8.04 -25.81
N ILE A 223 2.05 -6.95 -25.49
CA ILE A 223 0.64 -6.79 -25.91
C ILE A 223 0.50 -6.77 -27.43
N LYS A 224 1.36 -6.02 -28.15
CA LYS A 224 1.37 -5.97 -29.62
C LYS A 224 1.66 -7.33 -30.23
N LEU A 225 2.64 -8.05 -29.69
CA LEU A 225 2.98 -9.39 -30.12
C LEU A 225 1.80 -10.34 -29.89
N LEU A 226 1.27 -10.41 -28.66
CA LEU A 226 0.08 -11.19 -28.32
C LEU A 226 -1.14 -10.82 -29.16
N TYR A 227 -1.26 -9.56 -29.59
CA TYR A 227 -2.30 -9.07 -30.51
C TYR A 227 -2.12 -9.59 -31.92
N SER A 228 -0.91 -9.49 -32.49
CA SER A 228 -0.62 -10.00 -33.84
C SER A 228 -0.95 -11.49 -33.98
N MET A 229 -0.98 -12.19 -32.84
CA MET A 229 -1.22 -13.63 -32.75
C MET A 229 -2.68 -14.07 -32.66
N ARG A 230 -3.63 -13.14 -32.78
CA ARG A 230 -5.09 -13.35 -32.65
C ARG A 230 -5.69 -14.44 -33.55
N GLY A 231 -4.99 -14.85 -34.61
CA GLY A 231 -5.41 -15.94 -35.51
C GLY A 231 -4.93 -17.35 -35.13
N VAL A 232 -4.06 -17.52 -34.13
CA VAL A 232 -3.32 -18.78 -33.89
C VAL A 232 -3.78 -19.49 -32.61
N THR A 233 -4.64 -18.88 -31.81
CA THR A 233 -5.15 -19.45 -30.55
C THR A 233 -6.58 -19.99 -30.68
N SER A 234 -6.82 -21.25 -30.29
CA SER A 234 -8.11 -21.95 -30.26
C SER A 234 -9.06 -21.47 -29.15
N ILE A 235 -9.06 -20.18 -28.87
CA ILE A 235 -9.87 -19.60 -27.81
C ILE A 235 -11.29 -19.45 -28.37
N SER A 236 -12.34 -19.72 -27.60
CA SER A 236 -13.71 -19.47 -28.04
C SER A 236 -13.96 -17.94 -28.14
N GLY A 237 -14.97 -17.49 -28.88
CA GLY A 237 -15.28 -16.05 -29.00
C GLY A 237 -15.48 -15.33 -27.67
N ASN A 238 -16.03 -16.02 -26.66
CA ASN A 238 -16.31 -15.43 -25.35
C ASN A 238 -15.05 -15.26 -24.50
N ASP A 239 -14.16 -16.25 -24.43
CA ASP A 239 -12.95 -16.17 -23.60
C ASP A 239 -12.01 -15.04 -24.09
N ARG A 240 -12.01 -14.75 -25.40
CA ARG A 240 -11.22 -13.66 -26.02
C ARG A 240 -11.55 -12.28 -25.46
N ASN A 241 -12.83 -12.03 -25.21
CA ASN A 241 -13.36 -10.76 -24.75
C ASN A 241 -13.07 -10.51 -23.26
N TYR A 242 -13.02 -11.57 -22.45
CA TYR A 242 -12.66 -11.47 -21.04
C TYR A 242 -11.17 -11.14 -20.84
N CYS A 243 -10.28 -11.66 -21.68
CA CYS A 243 -8.82 -11.45 -21.58
C CYS A 243 -8.44 -9.99 -21.79
N THR A 244 -8.98 -9.40 -22.85
CA THR A 244 -8.68 -8.04 -23.30
C THR A 244 -9.28 -7.00 -22.36
N SER A 245 -10.43 -7.35 -21.77
CA SER A 245 -11.10 -6.58 -20.72
C SER A 245 -10.32 -6.52 -19.41
N SER A 246 -9.76 -7.64 -18.96
CA SER A 246 -8.91 -7.69 -17.77
C SER A 246 -7.61 -6.92 -17.97
N ALA A 247 -7.00 -7.03 -19.16
CA ALA A 247 -5.82 -6.26 -19.53
C ALA A 247 -6.09 -4.75 -19.57
N LEU A 248 -7.22 -4.33 -20.15
CA LEU A 248 -7.63 -2.94 -20.12
C LEU A 248 -7.83 -2.47 -18.67
N GLY A 249 -8.51 -3.25 -17.83
CA GLY A 249 -8.69 -2.95 -16.40
C GLY A 249 -7.36 -2.78 -15.65
N ALA A 250 -6.36 -3.63 -15.93
CA ALA A 250 -5.03 -3.53 -15.37
C ALA A 250 -4.29 -2.26 -15.83
N ALA A 251 -4.32 -1.96 -17.14
CA ALA A 251 -3.71 -0.75 -17.70
C ALA A 251 -4.35 0.53 -17.16
N LEU A 252 -5.68 0.55 -17.03
CA LEU A 252 -6.45 1.65 -16.46
C LEU A 252 -6.14 1.85 -14.98
N SER A 253 -5.97 0.77 -14.22
CA SER A 253 -5.65 0.87 -12.79
C SER A 253 -4.22 1.37 -12.58
N ALA A 254 -3.28 0.90 -13.40
CA ALA A 254 -1.87 1.26 -13.30
C ALA A 254 -1.49 2.59 -14.00
N GLY A 255 -2.40 3.17 -14.81
CA GLY A 255 -2.16 4.46 -15.48
C GLY A 255 -1.32 4.37 -16.75
N TYR A 256 -1.24 3.19 -17.37
CA TYR A 256 -0.44 3.00 -18.58
C TYR A 256 -1.23 3.43 -19.81
N ALA A 257 -1.24 4.74 -20.08
CA ALA A 257 -2.01 5.36 -21.14
C ALA A 257 -1.75 4.72 -22.52
N GLU A 258 -0.49 4.54 -22.90
CA GLU A 258 -0.10 3.92 -24.19
C GLU A 258 -0.73 2.52 -24.38
N ILE A 259 -0.82 1.74 -23.30
CA ILE A 259 -1.44 0.41 -23.34
C ILE A 259 -2.95 0.51 -23.40
N ALA A 260 -3.55 1.38 -22.57
CA ALA A 260 -4.98 1.60 -22.58
C ALA A 260 -5.45 2.07 -23.97
N GLU A 261 -4.78 3.06 -24.57
CA GLU A 261 -5.02 3.55 -25.92
C GLU A 261 -4.91 2.44 -26.96
N TYR A 262 -3.79 1.69 -26.97
CA TYR A 262 -3.61 0.57 -27.90
C TYR A 262 -4.73 -0.47 -27.78
N LEU A 263 -5.10 -0.85 -26.54
CA LEU A 263 -6.19 -1.79 -26.29
C LEU A 263 -7.53 -1.23 -26.79
N LEU A 264 -7.83 0.05 -26.57
CA LEU A 264 -9.09 0.65 -26.96
C LEU A 264 -9.25 0.83 -28.47
N GLU A 265 -8.16 1.16 -29.17
CA GLU A 265 -8.19 1.39 -30.61
C GLU A 265 -8.18 0.09 -31.42
N HIS A 266 -7.42 -0.90 -30.97
CA HIS A 266 -7.14 -2.09 -31.78
C HIS A 266 -7.93 -3.31 -31.31
N VAL A 267 -8.41 -3.34 -30.07
CA VAL A 267 -9.02 -4.53 -29.47
C VAL A 267 -10.51 -4.36 -29.25
N GLU A 268 -11.31 -5.26 -29.84
CA GLU A 268 -12.68 -5.49 -29.36
C GLU A 268 -12.61 -6.06 -27.93
N CYS A 269 -12.84 -5.19 -26.95
CA CYS A 269 -13.04 -5.53 -25.54
C CYS A 269 -14.53 -5.41 -25.25
N VAL A 270 -15.15 -6.26 -24.40
CA VAL A 270 -16.53 -6.06 -23.93
C VAL A 270 -16.67 -6.20 -22.42
N ASP A 271 -17.55 -5.41 -21.79
CA ASP A 271 -17.89 -5.54 -20.38
C ASP A 271 -18.56 -6.86 -20.03
N ASP A 272 -18.76 -7.06 -18.73
CA ASP A 272 -19.39 -8.26 -18.20
C ASP A 272 -20.87 -8.37 -18.65
N TYR A 273 -21.37 -7.37 -19.38
CA TYR A 273 -22.69 -7.28 -19.99
C TYR A 273 -22.65 -7.29 -21.53
N GLY A 274 -21.50 -7.58 -22.15
CA GLY A 274 -21.34 -7.71 -23.60
C GLY A 274 -21.30 -6.39 -24.38
N LYS A 275 -21.09 -5.24 -23.73
CA LYS A 275 -20.93 -3.93 -24.40
C LYS A 275 -19.45 -3.57 -24.56
N PRO A 276 -19.01 -2.85 -25.60
CA PRO A 276 -17.60 -2.50 -25.77
C PRO A 276 -16.94 -1.89 -24.51
N LYS A 277 -16.02 -2.63 -23.86
CA LYS A 277 -15.24 -2.21 -22.69
C LYS A 277 -14.19 -1.24 -23.19
N GLY A 278 -14.44 0.04 -22.96
CA GLY A 278 -13.59 1.09 -23.49
C GLY A 278 -14.23 2.44 -23.67
N SER A 279 -15.54 2.57 -23.41
CA SER A 279 -16.21 3.87 -23.54
C SER A 279 -16.75 4.44 -22.24
N LEU A 280 -16.84 3.74 -21.10
CA LEU A 280 -17.32 4.37 -19.85
C LEU A 280 -16.87 3.72 -18.55
N HIS A 281 -16.89 2.40 -18.43
CA HIS A 281 -16.26 1.77 -17.26
C HIS A 281 -14.78 2.16 -17.18
N ALA A 282 -14.14 2.25 -18.36
CA ALA A 282 -12.81 2.78 -18.50
C ALA A 282 -12.66 4.21 -17.95
N ILE A 283 -13.62 5.10 -18.22
CA ILE A 283 -13.54 6.48 -17.75
C ILE A 283 -13.71 6.56 -16.24
N LYS A 284 -14.63 5.78 -15.67
CA LYS A 284 -14.80 5.70 -14.21
C LYS A 284 -13.53 5.22 -13.52
N HIS A 285 -12.89 4.18 -14.05
CA HIS A 285 -11.62 3.67 -13.52
C HIS A 285 -10.47 4.67 -13.68
N ALA A 286 -10.31 5.29 -14.84
CA ALA A 286 -9.27 6.30 -15.08
C ALA A 286 -9.44 7.50 -14.14
N CYS A 287 -10.68 8.00 -14.00
CA CYS A 287 -10.99 9.10 -13.09
C CYS A 287 -10.75 8.72 -11.62
N SER A 288 -11.19 7.53 -11.20
CA SER A 288 -11.02 7.05 -9.82
C SER A 288 -9.56 6.86 -9.42
N ASN A 289 -8.63 6.74 -10.37
CA ASN A 289 -7.20 6.57 -10.12
C ASN A 289 -6.36 7.79 -10.54
N GLY A 290 -6.99 8.86 -11.05
CA GLY A 290 -6.30 10.12 -11.38
C GLY A 290 -5.51 10.11 -12.69
N HIS A 291 -5.81 9.20 -13.61
CA HIS A 291 -5.05 9.07 -14.85
C HIS A 291 -5.57 10.01 -15.93
N LEU A 292 -5.27 11.31 -15.78
CA LEU A 292 -5.78 12.38 -16.65
C LEU A 292 -5.51 12.15 -18.15
N SER A 293 -4.35 11.61 -18.52
CA SER A 293 -4.03 11.30 -19.93
C SER A 293 -5.03 10.32 -20.56
N ILE A 294 -5.40 9.28 -19.80
CA ILE A 294 -6.40 8.31 -20.23
C ILE A 294 -7.80 8.94 -20.28
N VAL A 295 -8.14 9.77 -19.27
CA VAL A 295 -9.41 10.50 -19.25
C VAL A 295 -9.54 11.38 -20.50
N HIS A 296 -8.48 12.08 -20.88
CA HIS A 296 -8.43 12.90 -22.09
C HIS A 296 -8.75 12.08 -23.34
N PHE A 297 -8.00 11.00 -23.56
CA PHE A 297 -8.19 10.10 -24.70
C PHE A 297 -9.63 9.53 -24.78
N LEU A 298 -10.15 9.07 -23.65
CA LEU A 298 -11.50 8.50 -23.56
C LEU A 298 -12.58 9.54 -23.86
N MET A 299 -12.44 10.76 -23.34
CA MET A 299 -13.39 11.84 -23.56
C MET A 299 -13.37 12.34 -25.00
N GLU A 300 -12.20 12.43 -25.64
CA GLU A 300 -12.10 12.75 -27.07
C GLU A 300 -12.78 11.69 -27.93
N THR A 301 -12.63 10.42 -27.58
CA THR A 301 -13.29 9.31 -28.27
C THR A 301 -14.81 9.36 -28.09
N LEU A 302 -15.30 9.64 -26.88
CA LEU A 302 -16.73 9.82 -26.59
C LEU A 302 -17.32 11.05 -27.28
N ALA A 303 -16.57 12.15 -27.36
CA ALA A 303 -17.02 13.39 -27.99
C ALA A 303 -17.29 13.22 -29.50
N LYS A 304 -16.67 12.24 -30.16
CA LYS A 304 -16.98 11.88 -31.56
C LYS A 304 -18.42 11.36 -31.73
N ASN A 305 -19.09 10.92 -30.66
CA ASN A 305 -20.49 10.51 -30.68
C ASN A 305 -21.31 11.22 -29.57
N PRO A 306 -21.78 12.46 -29.81
CA PRO A 306 -22.45 13.27 -28.81
C PRO A 306 -23.74 12.65 -28.25
N GLN A 307 -24.47 11.86 -29.04
CA GLN A 307 -25.68 11.18 -28.59
C GLN A 307 -25.35 10.13 -27.52
N GLU A 308 -24.23 9.43 -27.71
CA GLU A 308 -23.79 8.40 -26.77
C GLU A 308 -23.27 9.03 -25.47
N LEU A 309 -22.53 10.14 -25.57
CA LEU A 309 -22.12 10.93 -24.40
C LEU A 309 -23.34 11.41 -23.60
N ALA A 310 -24.38 11.94 -24.27
CA ALA A 310 -25.59 12.44 -23.60
C ALA A 310 -26.38 11.32 -22.89
N ARG A 311 -26.57 10.16 -23.54
CA ARG A 311 -27.24 8.98 -22.93
C ARG A 311 -26.53 8.49 -21.66
N ARG A 312 -25.25 8.83 -21.52
CA ARG A 312 -24.34 8.31 -20.51
C ARG A 312 -23.84 9.36 -19.52
N ALA A 313 -24.44 10.54 -19.51
CA ALA A 313 -24.04 11.66 -18.65
C ALA A 313 -23.96 11.30 -17.15
N HIS A 314 -24.83 10.42 -16.66
CA HIS A 314 -24.79 9.93 -15.28
C HIS A 314 -23.50 9.17 -14.93
N ILE A 315 -22.92 8.44 -15.88
CA ILE A 315 -21.68 7.68 -15.66
C ILE A 315 -20.45 8.61 -15.66
N ILE A 316 -20.49 9.67 -16.49
CA ILE A 316 -19.48 10.73 -16.44
C ILE A 316 -19.54 11.43 -15.08
N ARG A 317 -20.74 11.74 -14.59
CA ARG A 317 -20.97 12.33 -13.28
C ARG A 317 -20.46 11.44 -12.13
N ASP A 318 -20.71 10.13 -12.21
CA ASP A 318 -20.12 9.14 -11.29
C ASP A 318 -18.60 9.14 -11.35
N ALA A 319 -18.01 9.20 -12.55
CA ALA A 319 -16.56 9.22 -12.74
C ALA A 319 -15.92 10.46 -12.10
N ILE A 320 -16.54 11.63 -12.29
CA ILE A 320 -16.09 12.89 -11.68
C ILE A 320 -16.21 12.82 -10.15
N PHE A 321 -17.30 12.25 -9.63
CA PHE A 321 -17.45 12.03 -8.19
C PHE A 321 -16.34 11.13 -7.63
N GLN A 322 -16.00 10.03 -8.32
CA GLN A 322 -14.89 9.16 -7.90
C GLN A 322 -13.53 9.88 -7.93
N ALA A 323 -13.26 10.70 -8.96
CA ALA A 323 -12.06 11.53 -9.00
C ALA A 323 -12.01 12.52 -7.82
N ALA A 324 -13.12 13.18 -7.52
CA ALA A 324 -13.21 14.16 -6.45
C ALA A 324 -12.97 13.53 -5.07
N ILE A 325 -13.65 12.43 -4.75
CA ILE A 325 -13.49 11.76 -3.45
C ILE A 325 -12.12 11.10 -3.29
N ASN A 326 -11.35 10.87 -4.37
CA ASN A 326 -9.97 10.36 -4.31
C ASN A 326 -8.91 11.47 -4.49
N ASN A 327 -9.34 12.74 -4.46
CA ASN A 327 -8.51 13.94 -4.60
C ASN A 327 -7.72 14.07 -5.90
N HIS A 328 -8.26 13.59 -7.01
CA HIS A 328 -7.67 13.78 -8.34
C HIS A 328 -8.11 15.13 -8.92
N LEU A 329 -7.58 16.22 -8.36
CA LEU A 329 -7.97 17.60 -8.67
C LEU A 329 -7.73 17.98 -10.13
N ASP A 330 -6.67 17.47 -10.76
CA ASP A 330 -6.35 17.65 -12.17
C ASP A 330 -7.44 17.07 -13.10
N VAL A 331 -7.95 15.89 -12.77
CA VAL A 331 -9.08 15.27 -13.45
C VAL A 331 -10.36 16.08 -13.24
N VAL A 332 -10.64 16.51 -12.01
CA VAL A 332 -11.84 17.32 -11.72
C VAL A 332 -11.78 18.68 -12.44
N LYS A 333 -10.62 19.33 -12.48
CA LYS A 333 -10.39 20.56 -13.26
C LYS A 333 -10.69 20.34 -14.74
N TYR A 334 -10.17 19.27 -15.34
CA TYR A 334 -10.43 18.91 -16.73
C TYR A 334 -11.93 18.86 -17.08
N PHE A 335 -12.75 18.28 -16.19
CA PHE A 335 -14.20 18.22 -16.35
C PHE A 335 -14.91 19.54 -16.04
N THR A 336 -14.45 20.26 -15.02
CA THR A 336 -14.98 21.58 -14.62
C THR A 336 -14.84 22.58 -15.77
N ASP A 337 -13.66 22.65 -16.40
CA ASP A 337 -13.36 23.54 -17.53
C ASP A 337 -14.25 23.27 -18.76
N ARG A 338 -14.85 22.07 -18.82
CA ARG A 338 -15.75 21.62 -19.89
C ARG A 338 -17.23 21.62 -19.47
N ASN A 339 -17.57 22.20 -18.33
CA ASN A 339 -18.92 22.30 -17.79
C ASN A 339 -19.61 20.93 -17.55
N PHE A 340 -18.85 19.88 -17.21
CA PHE A 340 -19.44 18.60 -16.82
C PHE A 340 -19.83 18.58 -15.35
N PRO A 341 -21.12 18.33 -15.02
CA PRO A 341 -21.57 18.38 -13.65
C PRO A 341 -21.10 17.23 -12.75
N CYS A 342 -20.70 17.54 -11.50
CA CYS A 342 -20.56 16.61 -10.38
C CYS A 342 -21.92 16.30 -9.71
N TRP A 343 -22.01 15.24 -8.89
CA TRP A 343 -23.18 14.99 -8.02
C TRP A 343 -23.32 16.09 -6.95
N PRO A 344 -24.55 16.43 -6.49
CA PRO A 344 -24.72 17.45 -5.47
C PRO A 344 -24.02 17.06 -4.14
N SER A 345 -24.09 15.78 -3.78
CA SER A 345 -23.42 15.19 -2.62
C SER A 345 -21.89 15.11 -2.72
N THR A 346 -21.28 15.51 -3.85
CA THR A 346 -19.82 15.44 -4.03
C THR A 346 -19.09 16.29 -3.00
N LEU A 347 -19.61 17.49 -2.69
CA LEU A 347 -18.98 18.40 -1.73
C LEU A 347 -18.90 17.76 -0.34
N GLU A 348 -20.00 17.17 0.14
CA GLU A 348 -20.06 16.48 1.43
C GLU A 348 -19.02 15.36 1.54
N SER A 349 -18.92 14.49 0.53
CA SER A 349 -17.95 13.39 0.54
C SER A 349 -16.49 13.86 0.45
N VAL A 350 -16.23 14.93 -0.29
CA VAL A 350 -14.89 15.56 -0.38
C VAL A 350 -14.50 16.20 0.95
N VAL A 351 -15.44 16.89 1.59
CA VAL A 351 -15.28 17.48 2.91
C VAL A 351 -15.03 16.40 3.95
N GLU A 352 -15.82 15.33 3.96
CA GLU A 352 -15.65 14.21 4.91
C GLU A 352 -14.22 13.66 4.89
N ARG A 353 -13.63 13.55 3.69
CA ARG A 353 -12.26 13.08 3.46
C ARG A 353 -11.18 14.14 3.69
N GLY A 354 -11.55 15.40 3.92
CA GLY A 354 -10.60 16.48 4.26
C GLY A 354 -9.81 17.03 3.08
N HIS A 355 -10.33 16.90 1.85
CA HIS A 355 -9.66 17.34 0.64
C HIS A 355 -9.85 18.86 0.43
N LEU A 356 -9.09 19.68 1.16
CA LEU A 356 -9.22 21.14 1.18
C LEU A 356 -9.02 21.79 -0.21
N ASP A 357 -8.02 21.35 -0.95
CA ASP A 357 -7.69 21.80 -2.31
C ASP A 357 -8.85 21.57 -3.30
N MET A 358 -9.54 20.44 -3.18
CA MET A 358 -10.75 20.15 -3.95
C MET A 358 -11.93 21.05 -3.56
N VAL A 359 -12.08 21.35 -2.26
CA VAL A 359 -13.14 22.26 -1.77
C VAL A 359 -12.88 23.69 -2.24
N GLU A 360 -11.63 24.16 -2.19
CA GLU A 360 -11.21 25.46 -2.74
C GLU A 360 -11.59 25.56 -4.22
N HIS A 361 -11.23 24.55 -5.02
CA HIS A 361 -11.58 24.49 -6.43
C HIS A 361 -13.11 24.55 -6.67
N PHE A 362 -13.90 23.83 -5.88
CA PHE A 362 -15.37 23.85 -5.98
C PHE A 362 -15.98 25.20 -5.60
N VAL A 363 -15.38 25.93 -4.67
CA VAL A 363 -15.80 27.28 -4.30
C VAL A 363 -15.50 28.27 -5.42
N GLU A 364 -14.31 28.19 -6.01
CA GLU A 364 -13.87 29.10 -7.09
C GLU A 364 -14.69 28.94 -8.38
N HIS A 365 -15.02 27.69 -8.76
CA HIS A 365 -15.64 27.38 -10.05
C HIS A 365 -17.13 27.02 -9.95
N GLY A 366 -17.76 27.32 -8.81
CA GLY A 366 -19.01 26.74 -8.31
C GLY A 366 -20.32 27.13 -8.99
N GLN A 367 -20.39 27.31 -10.32
CA GLN A 367 -21.65 27.72 -10.97
C GLN A 367 -22.72 26.62 -11.07
N SER A 368 -22.41 25.33 -10.82
CA SER A 368 -23.45 24.26 -10.78
C SER A 368 -23.45 23.36 -9.53
N TYR A 369 -22.46 23.48 -8.64
CA TYR A 369 -22.29 22.54 -7.50
C TYR A 369 -22.48 23.17 -6.13
N PHE A 370 -22.40 24.50 -6.07
CA PHE A 370 -22.37 25.26 -4.83
C PHE A 370 -23.68 26.03 -4.66
N ASN A 371 -24.81 25.32 -4.64
CA ASN A 371 -26.09 25.91 -4.26
C ASN A 371 -26.20 26.01 -2.73
N SER A 372 -27.29 26.61 -2.23
CA SER A 372 -27.46 26.81 -0.79
C SER A 372 -27.46 25.53 0.03
N ASP A 373 -28.06 24.47 -0.52
CA ASP A 373 -28.34 23.25 0.20
C ASP A 373 -27.05 22.40 0.31
N ASN A 374 -26.28 22.34 -0.78
CA ASN A 374 -24.98 21.67 -0.79
C ASN A 374 -23.96 22.37 0.11
N LEU A 375 -23.98 23.71 0.18
CA LEU A 375 -23.10 24.47 1.09
C LEU A 375 -23.39 24.14 2.55
N LEU A 376 -24.67 24.11 2.94
CA LEU A 376 -25.06 23.76 4.31
C LEU A 376 -24.72 22.30 4.64
N GLY A 377 -24.94 21.36 3.71
CA GLY A 377 -24.51 19.96 3.87
C GLY A 377 -22.99 19.83 4.00
N GLY A 378 -22.23 20.55 3.17
CA GLY A 378 -20.77 20.59 3.25
C GLY A 378 -20.28 21.16 4.59
N LEU A 379 -20.91 22.23 5.09
CA LEU A 379 -20.57 22.83 6.38
C LEU A 379 -20.92 21.90 7.55
N GLU A 380 -22.05 21.20 7.48
CA GLU A 380 -22.41 20.17 8.44
C GLU A 380 -21.34 19.08 8.50
N MET A 381 -20.97 18.53 7.34
CA MET A 381 -19.94 17.51 7.25
C MET A 381 -18.56 17.99 7.71
N SER A 382 -18.19 19.26 7.45
CA SER A 382 -16.89 19.78 7.88
C SER A 382 -16.79 19.85 9.41
N ILE A 383 -17.91 20.16 10.08
CA ILE A 383 -17.99 20.19 11.54
C ILE A 383 -17.97 18.77 12.10
N LEU A 384 -18.78 17.86 11.55
CA LEU A 384 -18.88 16.46 11.99
C LEU A 384 -17.58 15.66 11.80
N SER A 385 -16.81 15.96 10.77
CA SER A 385 -15.51 15.33 10.47
C SER A 385 -14.32 16.10 11.04
N GLY A 386 -14.54 17.22 11.74
CA GLY A 386 -13.49 17.99 12.41
C GLY A 386 -12.53 18.74 11.48
N GLN A 387 -12.95 19.03 10.24
CA GLN A 387 -12.13 19.68 9.23
C GLN A 387 -12.13 21.21 9.45
N LEU A 388 -11.25 21.69 10.32
CA LEU A 388 -11.24 23.09 10.75
C LEU A 388 -11.08 24.09 9.61
N ASP A 389 -10.11 23.88 8.72
CA ASP A 389 -9.79 24.86 7.67
C ASP A 389 -10.87 24.89 6.58
N ILE A 390 -11.43 23.72 6.24
CA ILE A 390 -12.62 23.61 5.39
C ILE A 390 -13.82 24.32 6.05
N THR A 391 -14.03 24.14 7.36
CA THR A 391 -15.12 24.80 8.09
C THR A 391 -15.00 26.33 7.99
N LYS A 392 -13.81 26.88 8.23
CA LYS A 392 -13.57 28.33 8.09
C LYS A 392 -13.87 28.80 6.68
N LEU A 393 -13.39 28.08 5.67
CA LEU A 393 -13.59 28.41 4.27
C LEU A 393 -15.09 28.40 3.90
N LEU A 394 -15.84 27.36 4.30
CA LEU A 394 -17.27 27.26 4.01
C LEU A 394 -18.10 28.32 4.77
N LEU A 395 -17.71 28.70 5.99
CA LEU A 395 -18.35 29.81 6.72
C LEU A 395 -18.20 31.15 6.00
N ILE A 396 -16.99 31.45 5.48
CA ILE A 396 -16.78 32.66 4.67
C ILE A 396 -17.70 32.66 3.44
N GLN A 397 -17.88 31.50 2.79
CA GLN A 397 -18.78 31.40 1.64
C GLN A 397 -20.26 31.52 2.01
N LEU A 398 -20.65 31.05 3.20
CA LEU A 398 -22.00 31.21 3.71
C LEU A 398 -22.34 32.69 3.93
N ASP A 399 -21.42 33.44 4.53
CA ASP A 399 -21.58 34.87 4.77
C ASP A 399 -21.67 35.66 3.44
N ASN A 400 -20.90 35.26 2.43
CA ASN A 400 -20.87 35.94 1.13
C ASN A 400 -22.14 35.75 0.29
N LYS A 401 -22.88 34.66 0.47
CA LYS A 401 -23.98 34.30 -0.44
C LYS A 401 -25.36 34.83 -0.01
N ASP A 402 -25.46 35.64 1.05
CA ASP A 402 -26.72 36.15 1.59
C ASP A 402 -27.83 35.08 1.63
N LEU A 403 -27.46 33.82 1.96
CA LEU A 403 -28.41 32.72 2.03
C LEU A 403 -29.49 33.12 3.03
N SER A 404 -30.71 33.33 2.51
CA SER A 404 -31.88 33.81 3.25
C SER A 404 -31.87 33.31 4.69
N THR A 405 -31.85 34.23 5.64
CA THR A 405 -31.74 33.98 7.09
C THR A 405 -32.66 32.86 7.58
N SER A 406 -33.82 32.67 6.96
CA SER A 406 -34.75 31.56 7.24
C SER A 406 -34.11 30.17 7.13
N LYS A 407 -33.50 29.80 5.99
CA LYS A 407 -32.94 28.45 5.79
C LYS A 407 -31.78 28.18 6.74
N THR A 408 -30.86 29.13 6.84
CA THR A 408 -29.71 29.06 7.75
C THR A 408 -30.17 28.97 9.21
N THR A 409 -31.20 29.73 9.60
CA THR A 409 -31.79 29.65 10.95
C THR A 409 -32.39 28.28 11.23
N THR A 410 -33.18 27.73 10.30
CA THR A 410 -33.75 26.38 10.44
C THR A 410 -32.65 25.32 10.53
N TRP A 411 -31.62 25.41 9.70
CA TRP A 411 -30.47 24.52 9.73
C TRP A 411 -29.72 24.60 11.07
N CYS A 412 -29.39 25.81 11.55
CA CYS A 412 -28.75 26.00 12.87
C CYS A 412 -29.59 25.43 14.03
N GLN A 413 -30.92 25.53 13.95
CA GLN A 413 -31.83 25.00 14.95
C GLN A 413 -31.84 23.46 14.96
N LEU A 414 -31.85 22.82 13.79
CA LEU A 414 -31.84 21.36 13.62
C LEU A 414 -30.45 20.74 13.86
N MET A 415 -29.38 21.49 13.63
CA MET A 415 -28.00 21.09 13.91
C MET A 415 -27.80 20.68 15.38
N GLY A 416 -28.60 21.23 16.29
CA GLY A 416 -28.61 20.90 17.72
C GLY A 416 -28.70 19.41 18.02
N SER A 417 -29.54 18.68 17.27
CA SER A 417 -29.66 17.22 17.38
C SER A 417 -28.51 16.45 16.70
N LEU A 418 -27.95 17.01 15.62
CA LEU A 418 -27.00 16.34 14.72
C LEU A 418 -25.54 16.43 15.23
N LEU A 419 -25.21 17.46 16.00
CA LEU A 419 -23.87 17.70 16.53
C LEU A 419 -23.41 16.67 17.58
N THR A 420 -24.30 15.83 18.12
CA THR A 420 -23.93 14.74 19.05
C THR A 420 -22.73 13.95 18.52
N GLN A 421 -22.67 13.72 17.21
CA GLN A 421 -21.57 13.02 16.55
C GLN A 421 -20.25 13.80 16.53
N ALA A 422 -20.27 15.13 16.36
CA ALA A 422 -19.07 15.95 16.49
C ALA A 422 -18.53 15.95 17.94
N PHE A 423 -19.44 15.95 18.93
CA PHE A 423 -19.08 15.83 20.34
C PHE A 423 -18.48 14.44 20.66
N THR A 424 -19.05 13.35 20.12
CA THR A 424 -18.48 11.99 20.30
C THR A 424 -17.09 11.84 19.69
N ASN A 425 -16.81 12.56 18.60
CA ASN A 425 -15.53 12.52 17.89
C ASN A 425 -14.51 13.54 18.41
N TYR A 426 -14.84 14.29 19.48
CA TYR A 426 -13.95 15.24 20.15
C TYR A 426 -13.45 16.41 19.29
N HIS A 427 -14.23 16.86 18.29
CA HIS A 427 -13.86 17.95 17.39
C HIS A 427 -14.06 19.35 18.00
N SER A 428 -13.37 19.61 19.12
CA SER A 428 -13.56 20.82 19.93
C SER A 428 -13.42 22.14 19.16
N GLN A 429 -12.48 22.24 18.22
CA GLN A 429 -12.20 23.48 17.48
C GLN A 429 -13.32 23.83 16.49
N THR A 430 -13.85 22.87 15.74
CA THR A 430 -14.96 23.11 14.80
C THR A 430 -16.25 23.40 15.55
N ILE A 431 -16.49 22.73 16.68
CA ILE A 431 -17.63 23.01 17.58
C ILE A 431 -17.57 24.45 18.12
N ILE A 432 -16.42 24.87 18.66
CA ILE A 432 -16.23 26.23 19.15
C ILE A 432 -16.42 27.25 18.03
N LEU A 433 -15.89 26.98 16.84
CA LEU A 433 -16.04 27.85 15.68
C LEU A 433 -17.51 27.99 15.29
N TYR A 434 -18.25 26.89 15.19
CA TYR A 434 -19.70 26.89 14.90
C TYR A 434 -20.50 27.71 15.93
N ILE A 435 -20.31 27.43 17.24
CA ILE A 435 -21.05 28.13 18.30
C ILE A 435 -20.69 29.62 18.31
N SER A 436 -19.44 29.96 18.01
CA SER A 436 -18.99 31.35 17.93
C SER A 436 -19.61 32.09 16.76
N HIS A 437 -19.67 31.46 15.58
CA HIS A 437 -20.23 32.06 14.36
C HIS A 437 -21.74 32.29 14.47
N PHE A 438 -22.47 31.29 14.97
CA PHE A 438 -23.95 31.32 15.02
C PHE A 438 -24.50 31.70 16.41
N GLU A 439 -23.73 32.40 17.23
CA GLU A 439 -24.06 32.63 18.64
C GLU A 439 -25.46 33.22 18.86
N SER A 440 -25.85 34.22 18.07
CA SER A 440 -27.15 34.88 18.19
C SER A 440 -28.31 33.91 17.95
N ILE A 441 -28.20 33.07 16.93
CA ILE A 441 -29.21 32.09 16.53
C ILE A 441 -29.28 30.95 17.55
N VAL A 442 -28.11 30.41 17.93
CA VAL A 442 -28.03 29.30 18.89
C VAL A 442 -28.57 29.73 20.26
N LYS A 443 -28.28 30.96 20.72
CA LYS A 443 -28.82 31.49 21.99
C LYS A 443 -30.34 31.65 21.99
N GLN A 444 -30.94 31.99 20.85
CA GLN A 444 -32.40 32.10 20.74
C GLN A 444 -33.09 30.74 20.87
N ASN A 445 -32.42 29.64 20.49
CA ASN A 445 -32.90 28.28 20.72
C ASN A 445 -32.35 27.73 22.04
N THR A 446 -33.07 28.00 23.13
CA THR A 446 -32.68 27.60 24.50
C THR A 446 -32.48 26.10 24.66
N TYR A 447 -33.23 25.27 23.92
CA TYR A 447 -33.04 23.81 23.90
C TYR A 447 -31.68 23.44 23.30
N THR A 448 -31.36 23.93 22.10
CA THR A 448 -30.10 23.65 21.40
C THR A 448 -28.89 24.16 22.19
N TYR A 449 -28.97 25.37 22.75
CA TYR A 449 -27.90 25.94 23.56
C TYR A 449 -27.65 25.14 24.85
N SER A 450 -28.72 24.68 25.51
CA SER A 450 -28.63 23.81 26.69
C SER A 450 -28.03 22.44 26.32
N LYS A 451 -28.47 21.86 25.19
CA LYS A 451 -27.99 20.56 24.70
C LYS A 451 -26.49 20.56 24.39
N PHE A 452 -25.96 21.59 23.74
CA PHE A 452 -24.50 21.69 23.51
C PHE A 452 -23.69 21.77 24.79
N ARG A 453 -24.22 22.43 25.83
CA ARG A 453 -23.57 22.45 27.14
C ARG A 453 -23.58 21.07 27.76
N THR A 454 -24.75 20.42 27.82
CA THR A 454 -24.86 19.07 28.40
C THR A 454 -23.97 18.08 27.67
N ASP A 455 -23.90 18.13 26.34
CA ASP A 455 -23.06 17.24 25.53
C ASP A 455 -21.57 17.52 25.74
N ALA A 456 -21.16 18.79 25.81
CA ALA A 456 -19.79 19.16 26.15
C ALA A 456 -19.34 18.57 27.50
N PHE A 457 -20.23 18.58 28.50
CA PHE A 457 -19.97 17.97 29.80
C PHE A 457 -20.01 16.43 29.73
N GLU A 458 -21.03 15.83 29.13
CA GLU A 458 -21.20 14.37 29.02
C GLU A 458 -19.99 13.71 28.35
N TYR A 459 -19.49 14.29 27.27
CA TYR A 459 -18.33 13.78 26.54
C TYR A 459 -16.99 14.29 27.09
N GLY A 460 -16.98 15.21 28.06
CA GLY A 460 -15.76 15.71 28.72
C GLY A 460 -14.90 16.61 27.83
N LEU A 461 -15.51 17.40 26.95
CA LEU A 461 -14.84 18.31 26.01
C LEU A 461 -14.43 19.62 26.70
N ILE A 462 -13.33 19.56 27.48
CA ILE A 462 -12.81 20.68 28.28
C ILE A 462 -12.73 22.02 27.51
N PRO A 463 -12.21 22.09 26.26
CA PRO A 463 -12.13 23.36 25.54
C PRO A 463 -13.51 23.98 25.27
N VAL A 464 -14.52 23.16 24.98
CA VAL A 464 -15.89 23.62 24.72
C VAL A 464 -16.57 24.05 26.02
N ILE A 465 -16.34 23.31 27.12
CA ILE A 465 -16.81 23.70 28.46
C ILE A 465 -16.24 25.07 28.84
N HIS A 466 -14.92 25.24 28.67
CA HIS A 466 -14.23 26.50 28.99
C HIS A 466 -14.76 27.68 28.17
N PHE A 467 -15.06 27.45 26.89
CA PHE A 467 -15.69 28.45 26.03
C PHE A 467 -17.05 28.91 26.58
N PHE A 468 -17.89 27.99 27.05
CA PHE A 468 -19.18 28.34 27.66
C PHE A 468 -19.05 29.04 29.02
N THR A 469 -18.05 28.70 29.83
CA THR A 469 -17.84 29.33 31.16
C THR A 469 -17.30 30.75 31.05
N ASN A 470 -16.39 31.02 30.11
CA ASN A 470 -15.76 32.34 30.00
C ASN A 470 -16.66 33.39 29.33
N LYS A 471 -17.51 33.02 28.36
CA LYS A 471 -18.42 33.98 27.71
C LYS A 471 -19.54 34.50 28.61
N HIS A 472 -19.84 33.80 29.72
CA HIS A 472 -20.84 34.22 30.69
C HIS A 472 -20.34 35.24 31.72
N ASN A 473 -19.11 35.76 31.56
CA ASN A 473 -18.54 36.72 32.51
C ASN A 473 -18.05 38.05 31.86
N PRO A 474 -18.92 38.89 31.25
CA PRO A 474 -18.49 40.12 30.57
C PRO A 474 -18.30 41.34 31.49
N LYS A 475 -18.37 41.22 32.82
CA LYS A 475 -18.35 42.39 33.74
C LYS A 475 -17.46 42.21 34.97
N ILE A 476 -16.15 42.13 34.77
CA ILE A 476 -15.18 42.47 35.83
C ILE A 476 -14.00 43.18 35.15
N ASN A 477 -14.17 44.43 34.69
CA ASN A 477 -13.02 45.29 34.38
C ASN A 477 -13.29 46.81 34.25
N GLU A 478 -14.43 47.35 34.72
CA GLU A 478 -14.68 48.80 34.60
C GLU A 478 -14.87 49.60 35.90
N ASN A 479 -14.79 49.00 37.09
CA ASN A 479 -15.04 49.75 38.34
C ASN A 479 -13.91 49.70 39.40
N GLN A 480 -12.64 49.77 39.00
CA GLN A 480 -11.51 49.89 39.94
C GLN A 480 -10.74 51.22 39.87
N ASN A 481 -11.31 52.30 39.33
CA ASN A 481 -10.63 53.60 39.28
C ASN A 481 -11.38 54.79 39.92
N GLN A 482 -12.28 54.56 40.89
CA GLN A 482 -12.97 55.66 41.56
C GLN A 482 -13.10 55.59 43.08
N ASN A 483 -12.22 54.89 43.80
CA ASN A 483 -12.15 55.07 45.27
C ASN A 483 -10.75 54.75 45.83
N GLN A 484 -9.75 55.54 45.43
CA GLN A 484 -8.61 55.84 46.31
C GLN A 484 -8.82 57.23 46.87
N ASN A 485 -9.37 57.32 48.08
CA ASN A 485 -9.09 58.36 49.07
C ASN A 485 -10.04 58.20 50.26
N ASN A 486 -9.57 57.51 51.31
CA ASN A 486 -9.52 58.06 52.68
C ASN A 486 -9.22 56.96 53.72
N ASN A 487 -8.05 57.13 54.35
CA ASN A 487 -7.74 56.96 55.78
C ASN A 487 -7.71 55.57 56.46
N ASN A 488 -6.47 55.14 56.71
CA ASN A 488 -5.88 54.78 58.02
C ASN A 488 -6.75 54.01 59.05
N ASN A 489 -6.41 52.74 59.31
CA ASN A 489 -5.60 52.35 60.48
C ASN A 489 -5.58 50.81 60.73
N ASN A 490 -4.37 50.35 61.07
CA ASN A 490 -4.03 49.24 61.98
C ASN A 490 -4.21 47.76 61.61
N ASN A 491 -3.03 47.13 61.59
CA ASN A 491 -2.63 45.86 62.23
C ASN A 491 -2.74 44.52 61.49
N ASN A 492 -1.54 44.00 61.20
CA ASN A 492 -1.04 42.63 61.39
C ASN A 492 -1.82 41.46 60.75
N ASN A 493 -1.30 40.93 59.64
CA ASN A 493 -0.43 39.73 59.61
C ASN A 493 -0.54 39.02 58.25
N ASN A 494 0.63 38.76 57.65
CA ASN A 494 1.02 37.61 56.82
C ASN A 494 -0.06 36.89 55.99
N ASN A 495 -0.05 37.05 54.66
CA ASN A 495 0.56 36.07 53.74
C ASN A 495 0.07 36.26 52.28
N ASN A 496 1.05 36.42 51.39
CA ASN A 496 1.17 35.89 50.03
C ASN A 496 0.01 36.01 49.02
N ASN A 497 0.31 36.81 48.00
CA ASN A 497 -0.11 36.68 46.61
C ASN A 497 -0.30 35.21 46.15
N SER A 498 -1.49 34.87 45.67
CA SER A 498 -1.66 34.07 44.46
C SER A 498 -3.05 34.28 43.87
N SER A 499 -3.07 34.54 42.56
CA SER A 499 -4.25 34.61 41.71
C SER A 499 -5.17 33.41 41.91
N ASN A 500 -6.38 33.68 42.40
CA ASN A 500 -7.36 32.72 42.90
C ASN A 500 -7.88 31.77 41.77
N PRO A 501 -7.74 30.43 41.91
CA PRO A 501 -8.35 29.41 41.04
C PRO A 501 -9.85 29.17 41.31
N THR A 502 -10.47 29.96 42.18
CA THR A 502 -11.79 29.70 42.77
C THR A 502 -12.97 29.91 41.82
N THR A 503 -12.82 30.70 40.75
CA THR A 503 -13.93 30.98 39.82
C THR A 503 -14.26 29.81 38.88
N MET A 504 -13.30 28.89 38.64
CA MET A 504 -13.55 27.66 37.89
C MET A 504 -14.34 26.64 38.75
N TYR A 505 -14.10 26.62 40.06
CA TYR A 505 -14.79 25.76 41.02
C TYR A 505 -16.22 26.24 41.32
N GLU A 506 -16.43 27.56 41.44
CA GLU A 506 -17.78 28.11 41.72
C GLU A 506 -18.74 27.94 40.53
N GLY A 507 -18.25 27.99 39.29
CA GLY A 507 -19.05 27.66 38.11
C GLY A 507 -19.47 26.19 38.06
N ILE A 508 -18.66 25.27 38.59
CA ILE A 508 -18.96 23.84 38.70
C ILE A 508 -19.96 23.59 39.84
N LEU A 509 -19.87 24.32 40.95
CA LEU A 509 -20.72 24.14 42.13
C LEU A 509 -22.16 24.65 41.92
N ASN A 510 -22.36 25.76 41.21
CA ASN A 510 -23.71 26.30 40.94
C ASN A 510 -24.53 25.47 39.93
N PHE A 511 -23.92 24.50 39.25
CA PHE A 511 -24.61 23.55 38.36
C PHE A 511 -24.93 22.20 39.04
N GLY A 512 -24.56 22.02 40.30
CA GLY A 512 -24.75 20.78 41.06
C GLY A 512 -26.20 20.27 41.15
N SER A 513 -27.20 21.08 40.81
CA SER A 513 -28.61 20.66 40.74
C SER A 513 -28.97 19.85 39.49
N LEU A 514 -28.14 19.86 38.43
CA LEU A 514 -28.29 19.01 37.24
C LEU A 514 -27.52 17.68 37.34
N PHE A 515 -26.67 17.51 38.38
CA PHE A 515 -25.72 16.42 38.55
C PHE A 515 -26.18 15.33 39.54
N ASN A 516 -27.44 14.93 39.46
CA ASN A 516 -27.89 13.71 40.16
C ASN A 516 -27.78 12.50 39.24
N GLU A 517 -26.55 12.09 38.88
CA GLU A 517 -26.23 10.69 38.58
C GLU A 517 -24.71 10.46 38.50
N ASN A 518 -24.19 9.71 39.48
CA ASN A 518 -22.77 9.45 39.80
C ASN A 518 -21.93 8.73 38.72
N SER A 519 -22.47 8.49 37.51
CA SER A 519 -21.82 7.67 36.48
C SER A 519 -21.01 8.48 35.45
N VAL A 520 -21.33 9.76 35.27
CA VAL A 520 -20.72 10.64 34.23
C VAL A 520 -19.40 11.24 34.72
N VAL A 521 -19.38 11.77 35.94
CA VAL A 521 -18.15 12.31 36.58
C VAL A 521 -17.07 11.24 36.66
N ARG A 522 -17.45 10.01 37.03
CA ARG A 522 -16.53 8.87 37.12
C ARG A 522 -15.95 8.51 35.75
N ARG A 523 -16.78 8.49 34.69
CA ARG A 523 -16.32 8.26 33.30
C ARG A 523 -15.40 9.36 32.79
N ILE A 524 -15.67 10.63 33.09
CA ILE A 524 -14.83 11.78 32.72
C ILE A 524 -13.46 11.69 33.40
N VAL A 525 -13.43 11.39 34.69
CA VAL A 525 -12.20 11.24 35.49
C VAL A 525 -11.39 10.02 35.05
N GLU A 526 -12.04 8.89 34.77
CA GLU A 526 -11.36 7.66 34.33
C GLU A 526 -10.78 7.78 32.91
N LYS A 527 -11.50 8.37 31.94
CA LYS A 527 -11.01 8.54 30.56
C LYS A 527 -9.92 9.59 30.42
N ASN A 528 -9.96 10.67 31.21
CA ASN A 528 -9.00 11.77 31.09
C ASN A 528 -7.82 11.69 32.06
N ARG A 529 -7.67 10.59 32.80
CA ARG A 529 -6.66 10.39 33.85
C ARG A 529 -5.20 10.68 33.42
N LYS A 530 -4.89 10.58 32.12
CA LYS A 530 -3.57 10.89 31.55
C LYS A 530 -3.30 12.39 31.39
N TYR A 531 -4.33 13.20 31.17
CA TYR A 531 -4.22 14.66 31.03
C TYR A 531 -4.22 15.37 32.38
N TRP A 532 -4.91 14.83 33.40
CA TRP A 532 -4.93 15.39 34.75
C TRP A 532 -3.66 15.09 35.59
N LYS A 533 -2.80 14.17 35.11
CA LYS A 533 -1.54 13.80 35.77
C LYS A 533 -0.35 14.67 35.36
N LYS A 534 -0.52 15.53 34.37
CA LYS A 534 0.49 16.49 33.88
C LYS A 534 0.02 17.87 34.28
#